data_AF-A0AAV0VLL7-F1
#
_entry.id   AF-A0AAV0VLL7-F1
#
_cell.length_a   1.000
_cell.length_b   1.000
_cell.length_c   1.000
_cell.angle_alpha   90.00
_cell.angle_beta   90.00
_cell.angle_gamma   90.00
#
_symmetry.space_group_name_H-M   'P 1'
#
loop_
_entity.id
_entity.type
_entity.pdbx_description
1 polymer ?
#
loop_
_entity_poly.entity_id
_entity_poly.type
_entity_poly.pdbx_seq_one_letter_code
_entity_poly.pdbx_strand_id
1 'polypeptide(L)'
;MLYTHINGEKRLEKTKYPIMFRRLIRTLNNTCVFNAKRVRYFDNHCNVCMYCTHEGCKLFRIKVQLRDQEFLAEVYSSGLNYHHNPEDNGLTNHVKRIQRDLHKEALKKTKAFSFRSDAVDMASPTQLNCGNLQGIKSDDVVRKIRSEAISADDYDKDDFHDLVLMCNDKENNFVKHVGVPSVHCYSNEQLDILKNLIKKQKPVTGYLYATGTVVRKIDKNSKRVLYYVLVVNVPLPRDSSVTCPVVEMISSAHDIAISQWRNAFKEFVLKHNRLGQYSQIS
;
A
#
# COMPACT_ATOMS: atom_id res chain seq x y z
N MET A 1 -4.81 8.42 -27.91
CA MET A 1 -3.49 9.02 -28.21
C MET A 1 -2.71 8.02 -29.04
N LEU A 2 -2.40 8.37 -30.29
CA LEU A 2 -1.51 7.61 -31.17
C LEU A 2 -0.07 7.74 -30.63
N TYR A 3 0.74 6.69 -30.70
CA TYR A 3 2.18 6.78 -30.46
C TYR A 3 2.92 6.60 -31.78
N THR A 4 3.96 7.40 -31.98
CA THR A 4 4.82 7.28 -33.16
C THR A 4 5.80 6.15 -32.90
N HIS A 5 5.77 5.12 -33.73
CA HIS A 5 6.71 4.01 -33.67
C HIS A 5 8.10 4.48 -34.16
N ILE A 6 9.16 3.73 -33.82
CA ILE A 6 10.56 4.08 -34.14
C ILE A 6 10.79 4.28 -35.64
N ASN A 7 9.92 3.71 -36.49
CA ASN A 7 9.93 3.86 -37.94
C ASN A 7 9.02 4.99 -38.48
N GLY A 8 8.52 5.89 -37.63
CA GLY A 8 7.69 7.03 -38.03
C GLY A 8 6.19 6.74 -38.19
N GLU A 9 5.76 5.47 -38.15
CA GLU A 9 4.35 5.10 -38.25
C GLU A 9 3.56 5.48 -36.99
N LYS A 10 2.42 6.19 -37.16
CA LYS A 10 1.46 6.43 -36.06
C LYS A 10 0.70 5.14 -35.77
N ARG A 11 0.99 4.49 -34.64
CA ARG A 11 0.34 3.24 -34.22
C ARG A 11 -0.54 3.47 -33.00
N LEU A 12 -1.59 2.67 -32.85
CA LEU A 12 -2.36 2.62 -31.61
C LEU A 12 -1.52 1.91 -30.54
N GLU A 13 -1.36 2.55 -29.39
CA GLU A 13 -0.58 2.05 -28.25
C GLU A 13 -1.13 0.71 -27.74
N LYS A 14 -0.54 -0.40 -28.22
CA LYS A 14 -1.11 -1.76 -28.08
C LYS A 14 -1.40 -2.17 -26.63
N THR A 15 -0.82 -1.46 -25.67
CA THR A 15 -0.93 -1.67 -24.22
C THR A 15 -2.07 -0.86 -23.58
N LYS A 16 -2.47 0.30 -24.13
CA LYS A 16 -3.56 1.15 -23.62
C LYS A 16 -4.92 0.79 -24.23
N TYR A 17 -4.94 0.51 -25.52
CA TYR A 17 -6.18 0.34 -26.27
C TYR A 17 -7.03 -0.90 -25.91
N PRO A 18 -6.47 -2.08 -25.53
CA PRO A 18 -7.28 -3.21 -25.09
C PRO A 18 -8.18 -2.92 -23.87
N ILE A 19 -7.73 -2.05 -22.96
CA ILE A 19 -8.51 -1.63 -21.79
C ILE A 19 -9.65 -0.70 -22.23
N MET A 20 -9.39 0.21 -23.17
CA MET A 20 -10.43 1.08 -23.75
C MET A 20 -11.48 0.27 -24.52
N PHE A 21 -11.05 -0.70 -25.33
CA PHE A 21 -11.94 -1.59 -26.06
C PHE A 21 -12.83 -2.42 -25.14
N ARG A 22 -12.33 -2.86 -23.98
CA ARG A 22 -13.17 -3.51 -22.97
C ARG A 22 -14.30 -2.62 -22.48
N ARG A 23 -14.07 -1.30 -22.31
CA ARG A 23 -15.14 -0.36 -21.93
C ARG A 23 -16.21 -0.25 -23.02
N LEU A 24 -15.82 -0.26 -24.29
CA LEU A 24 -16.74 -0.21 -25.43
C LEU A 24 -17.53 -1.51 -25.63
N ILE A 25 -16.96 -2.67 -25.33
CA ILE A 25 -17.72 -3.94 -25.40
C ILE A 25 -18.68 -4.08 -24.21
N ARG A 26 -18.33 -3.53 -23.03
CA ARG A 26 -19.17 -3.60 -21.83
C ARG A 26 -20.58 -3.04 -22.02
N THR A 27 -20.77 -2.06 -22.92
CA THR A 27 -22.08 -1.50 -23.25
C THR A 27 -22.93 -2.44 -24.11
N LEU A 28 -22.30 -3.36 -24.83
CA LEU A 28 -22.96 -4.33 -25.73
C LEU A 28 -23.10 -5.72 -25.10
N ASN A 29 -22.20 -6.08 -24.19
CA ASN A 29 -22.23 -7.35 -23.48
C ASN A 29 -21.55 -7.20 -22.11
N ASN A 30 -22.35 -7.29 -21.06
CA ASN A 30 -21.94 -7.02 -19.70
C ASN A 30 -21.56 -8.28 -18.91
N THR A 31 -21.57 -9.50 -19.47
CA THR A 31 -21.31 -10.73 -18.69
C THR A 31 -19.91 -11.29 -18.95
N CYS A 32 -19.40 -11.16 -20.18
CA CYS A 32 -18.21 -11.86 -20.63
C CYS A 32 -16.88 -11.32 -20.05
N VAL A 33 -15.93 -12.22 -19.88
CA VAL A 33 -14.56 -11.95 -19.42
C VAL A 33 -13.64 -11.83 -20.63
N PHE A 34 -13.49 -10.62 -21.16
CA PHE A 34 -12.81 -10.44 -22.45
C PHE A 34 -11.28 -10.47 -22.36
N ASN A 35 -10.65 -11.22 -23.25
CA ASN A 35 -9.21 -11.20 -23.50
C ASN A 35 -8.91 -10.91 -24.96
N ALA A 36 -7.85 -10.15 -25.22
CA ALA A 36 -7.39 -9.90 -26.58
C ALA A 36 -6.63 -11.13 -27.08
N LYS A 37 -7.08 -11.69 -28.21
CA LYS A 37 -6.40 -12.80 -28.89
C LYS A 37 -5.32 -12.30 -29.84
N ARG A 38 -5.66 -11.28 -30.64
CA ARG A 38 -4.77 -10.77 -31.71
C ARG A 38 -5.16 -9.36 -32.10
N VAL A 39 -4.16 -8.54 -32.40
CA VAL A 39 -4.36 -7.21 -33.01
C VAL A 39 -3.66 -7.18 -34.36
N ARG A 40 -4.40 -6.84 -35.42
CA ARG A 40 -3.87 -6.64 -36.77
C ARG A 40 -4.01 -5.17 -37.15
N TYR A 41 -2.95 -4.61 -37.70
CA TYR A 41 -2.88 -3.22 -38.13
C TYR A 41 -2.91 -3.17 -39.65
N PHE A 42 -3.62 -2.19 -40.18
CA PHE A 42 -3.71 -1.84 -41.58
C PHE A 42 -3.54 -0.32 -41.68
N ASP A 43 -3.29 0.19 -42.88
CA ASP A 43 -2.93 1.60 -43.08
C ASP A 43 -3.93 2.58 -42.47
N ASN A 44 -5.23 2.30 -42.62
CA ASN A 44 -6.31 3.20 -42.17
C ASN A 44 -7.20 2.61 -41.07
N HIS A 45 -6.92 1.39 -40.61
CA HIS A 45 -7.74 0.74 -39.58
C HIS A 45 -6.99 -0.31 -38.78
N CYS A 46 -7.51 -0.70 -37.62
CA CYS A 46 -7.04 -1.86 -36.89
C CYS A 46 -8.17 -2.85 -36.63
N ASN A 47 -7.82 -4.13 -36.57
CA ASN A 47 -8.72 -5.21 -36.22
C ASN A 47 -8.23 -5.88 -34.93
N VAL A 48 -9.07 -5.85 -33.89
CA VAL A 48 -8.81 -6.50 -32.60
C VAL A 48 -9.72 -7.71 -32.50
N CYS A 49 -9.14 -8.90 -32.46
CA CYS A 49 -9.86 -10.13 -32.15
C CYS A 49 -9.79 -10.36 -30.64
N MET A 50 -10.94 -10.53 -29.99
CA MET A 50 -11.08 -10.82 -28.57
C MET A 50 -11.92 -12.07 -28.37
N TYR A 51 -11.84 -12.66 -27.18
CA TYR A 51 -12.61 -13.85 -26.79
C TYR A 51 -13.00 -13.75 -25.32
N CYS A 52 -14.08 -14.42 -24.94
CA CYS A 52 -14.41 -14.63 -23.54
C CYS A 52 -13.57 -15.78 -22.96
N THR A 53 -13.09 -15.66 -21.72
CA THR A 53 -12.32 -16.71 -21.04
C THR A 53 -13.14 -17.97 -20.75
N HIS A 54 -14.46 -17.85 -20.58
CA HIS A 54 -15.32 -19.01 -20.41
C HIS A 54 -15.29 -19.87 -21.69
N GLU A 55 -15.01 -21.15 -21.51
CA GLU A 55 -14.93 -22.11 -22.60
C GLU A 55 -16.24 -22.17 -23.39
N GLY A 56 -16.15 -22.31 -24.71
CA GLY A 56 -17.31 -22.35 -25.60
C GLY A 56 -18.09 -21.03 -25.74
N CYS A 57 -17.65 -19.94 -25.09
CA CYS A 57 -18.31 -18.65 -25.20
C CYS A 57 -17.89 -17.87 -26.47
N LYS A 58 -18.26 -16.60 -26.52
CA LYS A 58 -18.22 -15.73 -27.69
C LYS A 58 -16.82 -15.26 -28.07
N LEU A 59 -16.67 -15.05 -29.36
CA LEU A 59 -15.58 -14.31 -29.98
C LEU A 59 -16.08 -12.93 -30.38
N PHE A 60 -15.20 -11.94 -30.28
CA PHE A 60 -15.49 -10.57 -30.65
C PHE A 60 -14.44 -10.09 -31.65
N ARG A 61 -14.88 -9.26 -32.60
CA ARG A 61 -14.00 -8.51 -33.48
C ARG A 61 -14.34 -7.04 -33.34
N ILE A 62 -13.35 -6.22 -33.03
CA ILE A 62 -13.49 -4.78 -33.07
C ILE A 62 -12.69 -4.27 -34.25
N LYS A 63 -13.36 -3.55 -35.14
CA LYS A 63 -12.71 -2.80 -36.22
C LYS A 63 -12.69 -1.33 -35.81
N VAL A 64 -11.51 -0.73 -35.80
CA VAL A 64 -11.33 0.67 -35.42
C VAL A 64 -10.76 1.41 -36.61
N GLN A 65 -11.45 2.45 -37.04
CA GLN A 65 -11.05 3.27 -38.19
C GLN A 65 -11.15 4.75 -37.82
N LEU A 66 -10.26 5.56 -38.39
CA LEU A 66 -10.35 7.01 -38.27
C LEU A 66 -11.38 7.51 -39.30
N ARG A 67 -12.36 8.28 -38.85
CA ARG A 67 -13.38 8.91 -39.70
C ARG A 67 -13.60 10.32 -39.21
N ASP A 68 -13.39 11.31 -40.06
CA ASP A 68 -13.66 12.73 -39.76
C ASP A 68 -13.01 13.22 -38.46
N GLN A 69 -11.73 12.91 -38.25
CA GLN A 69 -10.93 13.19 -37.04
C GLN A 69 -11.36 12.44 -35.76
N GLU A 70 -12.40 11.61 -35.83
CA GLU A 70 -12.85 10.75 -34.73
C GLU A 70 -12.52 9.28 -34.97
N PHE A 71 -12.42 8.50 -33.89
CA PHE A 71 -12.24 7.04 -33.99
C PHE A 71 -13.59 6.35 -33.92
N LEU A 72 -14.01 5.73 -35.03
CA LEU A 72 -15.17 4.86 -35.04
C LEU A 72 -14.75 3.42 -34.69
N ALA A 73 -15.41 2.83 -33.69
CA ALA A 73 -15.21 1.44 -33.28
C ALA A 73 -16.45 0.60 -33.57
N GLU A 74 -16.36 -0.28 -34.56
CA GLU A 74 -17.40 -1.24 -34.92
C GLU A 74 -17.14 -2.56 -34.19
N VAL A 75 -18.12 -3.04 -33.42
CA VAL A 75 -18.00 -4.25 -32.60
C VAL A 75 -18.88 -5.35 -33.17
N TYR A 76 -18.27 -6.47 -33.53
CA TYR A 76 -18.93 -7.69 -34.01
C TYR A 76 -18.80 -8.79 -32.94
N SER A 77 -19.87 -9.55 -32.73
CA SER A 77 -19.91 -10.68 -31.79
C SER A 77 -20.33 -11.95 -32.54
N SER A 78 -19.73 -13.09 -32.20
CA SER A 78 -20.11 -14.40 -32.77
C SER A 78 -21.42 -14.96 -32.20
N GLY A 79 -22.06 -14.26 -31.27
CA GLY A 79 -23.36 -14.64 -30.71
C GLY A 79 -24.01 -13.51 -29.91
N LEU A 80 -25.34 -13.60 -29.73
CA LEU A 80 -26.13 -12.66 -28.94
C LEU A 80 -26.24 -13.14 -27.48
N ASN A 81 -26.51 -12.21 -26.54
CA ASN A 81 -26.81 -12.39 -25.10
C ASN A 81 -26.45 -13.76 -24.48
N TYR A 82 -25.32 -13.82 -23.77
CA TYR A 82 -24.85 -15.04 -23.09
C TYR A 82 -24.63 -14.67 -21.65
N HIS A 83 -25.31 -15.34 -20.74
CA HIS A 83 -25.12 -15.13 -19.30
C HIS A 83 -24.15 -16.20 -18.80
N HIS A 84 -23.12 -15.77 -18.10
CA HIS A 84 -22.27 -16.69 -17.35
C HIS A 84 -22.94 -16.91 -16.01
N ASN A 85 -23.14 -18.16 -15.60
CA ASN A 85 -23.58 -18.42 -14.24
C ASN A 85 -22.47 -17.89 -13.31
N PRO A 86 -22.78 -17.06 -12.29
CA PRO A 86 -21.80 -16.65 -11.29
C PRO A 86 -21.05 -17.83 -10.64
N GLU A 87 -21.67 -19.01 -10.62
CA GLU A 87 -21.10 -20.26 -10.10
C GLU A 87 -20.07 -20.90 -11.05
N ASP A 88 -19.99 -20.52 -12.33
CA ASP A 88 -19.08 -21.08 -13.34
C ASP A 88 -17.63 -20.56 -13.23
N ASN A 89 -17.07 -20.59 -12.02
CA ASN A 89 -15.66 -20.32 -11.66
C ASN A 89 -15.27 -18.87 -11.39
N GLY A 90 -16.22 -17.92 -11.31
CA GLY A 90 -15.91 -16.54 -10.88
C GLY A 90 -14.75 -15.89 -11.64
N LEU A 91 -14.62 -16.19 -12.93
CA LEU A 91 -13.42 -15.84 -13.70
C LEU A 91 -13.25 -14.33 -13.77
N THR A 92 -12.11 -13.84 -13.28
CA THR A 92 -11.74 -12.42 -13.41
C THR A 92 -10.44 -12.25 -14.18
N ASN A 93 -10.33 -11.16 -14.95
CA ASN A 93 -9.04 -10.85 -15.57
C ASN A 93 -8.02 -10.39 -14.54
N HIS A 94 -6.75 -10.70 -14.78
CA HIS A 94 -5.64 -10.18 -14.00
C HIS A 94 -5.59 -8.65 -14.06
N VAL A 95 -5.30 -8.02 -12.93
CA VAL A 95 -5.07 -6.57 -12.84
C VAL A 95 -3.63 -6.27 -13.24
N LYS A 96 -3.43 -5.59 -14.37
CA LYS A 96 -2.11 -5.31 -14.95
C LYS A 96 -1.91 -3.81 -15.21
N ARG A 97 -0.65 -3.35 -15.12
CA ARG A 97 -0.16 -2.02 -15.53
C ARG A 97 -1.05 -0.88 -14.99
N ILE A 98 -1.57 -0.02 -15.87
CA ILE A 98 -2.36 1.18 -15.52
C ILE A 98 -3.47 0.89 -14.50
N GLN A 99 -4.24 -0.19 -14.66
CA GLN A 99 -5.28 -0.52 -13.68
C GLN A 99 -4.67 -0.88 -12.31
N ARG A 100 -3.54 -1.59 -12.31
CA ARG A 100 -2.79 -1.91 -11.10
C ARG A 100 -2.25 -0.64 -10.45
N ASP A 101 -1.69 0.27 -11.23
CA ASP A 101 -1.11 1.53 -10.74
C ASP A 101 -2.19 2.43 -10.12
N LEU A 102 -3.35 2.54 -10.78
CA LEU A 102 -4.52 3.23 -10.20
C LEU A 102 -4.99 2.59 -8.90
N HIS A 103 -5.01 1.26 -8.82
CA HIS A 103 -5.35 0.56 -7.58
C HIS A 103 -4.28 0.76 -6.50
N LYS A 104 -2.99 0.80 -6.84
CA LYS A 104 -1.90 1.07 -5.88
C LYS A 104 -2.10 2.43 -5.21
N GLU A 105 -2.36 3.49 -5.98
CA GLU A 105 -2.56 4.83 -5.43
C GLU A 105 -3.76 4.92 -4.49
N ALA A 106 -4.89 4.30 -4.86
CA ALA A 106 -6.05 4.23 -3.96
C ALA A 106 -5.76 3.39 -2.70
N LEU A 107 -5.07 2.25 -2.88
CA LEU A 107 -4.77 1.30 -1.80
C LEU A 107 -3.63 1.73 -0.89
N LYS A 108 -2.90 2.82 -1.16
CA LYS A 108 -2.03 3.45 -0.16
C LYS A 108 -2.84 3.97 1.03
N LYS A 109 -4.02 4.56 0.75
CA LYS A 109 -4.83 5.28 1.73
C LYS A 109 -5.99 4.44 2.31
N THR A 110 -6.44 3.41 1.60
CA THR A 110 -7.64 2.64 1.97
C THR A 110 -7.32 1.17 2.26
N LYS A 111 -7.95 0.60 3.30
CA LYS A 111 -7.83 -0.83 3.63
C LYS A 111 -8.39 -1.68 2.48
N ALA A 112 -7.79 -2.85 2.25
CA ALA A 112 -8.19 -3.76 1.17
C ALA A 112 -9.67 -4.15 1.24
N PHE A 113 -10.18 -4.42 2.44
CA PHE A 113 -11.59 -4.77 2.65
C PHE A 113 -12.53 -3.63 2.24
N SER A 114 -12.28 -2.41 2.72
CA SER A 114 -13.08 -1.23 2.37
C SER A 114 -13.04 -0.96 0.87
N PHE A 115 -11.86 -1.02 0.25
CA PHE A 115 -11.72 -0.87 -1.20
C PHE A 115 -12.57 -1.87 -1.99
N ARG A 116 -12.64 -3.13 -1.52
CA ARG A 116 -13.48 -4.14 -2.15
C ARG A 116 -14.97 -3.88 -1.90
N SER A 117 -15.36 -3.47 -0.69
CA SER A 117 -16.74 -3.10 -0.36
C SER A 117 -17.23 -1.99 -1.28
N ASP A 118 -16.45 -0.90 -1.41
CA ASP A 118 -16.78 0.22 -2.28
C ASP A 118 -16.97 -0.25 -3.74
N ALA A 119 -16.15 -1.20 -4.20
CA ALA A 119 -16.27 -1.76 -5.54
C ALA A 119 -17.54 -2.62 -5.74
N VAL A 120 -18.04 -3.27 -4.68
CA VAL A 120 -19.32 -3.99 -4.67
C VAL A 120 -20.47 -3.00 -4.69
N ASP A 121 -20.42 -1.97 -3.85
CA ASP A 121 -21.47 -0.96 -3.72
C ASP A 121 -21.65 -0.13 -4.99
N MET A 122 -20.55 0.11 -5.72
CA MET A 122 -20.55 0.78 -7.02
C MET A 122 -20.98 -0.11 -8.20
N ALA A 123 -21.13 -1.42 -8.00
CA ALA A 123 -21.55 -2.33 -9.07
C ALA A 123 -23.07 -2.29 -9.25
N SER A 124 -23.55 -2.27 -10.51
CA SER A 124 -24.99 -2.26 -10.74
C SER A 124 -25.63 -3.62 -10.43
N PRO A 125 -26.90 -3.67 -9.98
CA PRO A 125 -27.61 -4.94 -9.76
C PRO A 125 -27.60 -5.84 -11.00
N THR A 126 -27.73 -5.26 -12.19
CA THR A 126 -27.62 -5.99 -13.46
C THR A 126 -26.25 -6.62 -13.65
N GLN A 127 -25.15 -5.96 -13.27
CA GLN A 127 -23.79 -6.52 -13.37
C GLN A 127 -23.60 -7.70 -12.42
N LEU A 128 -24.10 -7.58 -11.18
CA LEU A 128 -24.03 -8.62 -10.16
C LEU A 128 -24.84 -9.86 -10.56
N ASN A 129 -26.10 -9.66 -10.97
CA ASN A 129 -27.00 -10.74 -11.40
C ASN A 129 -26.48 -11.46 -12.66
N CYS A 130 -25.69 -10.77 -13.49
CA CYS A 130 -25.07 -11.31 -14.69
C CYS A 130 -23.69 -11.96 -14.46
N GLY A 131 -23.23 -12.06 -13.21
CA GLY A 131 -21.94 -12.67 -12.87
C GLY A 131 -20.70 -11.86 -13.29
N ASN A 132 -20.85 -10.58 -13.65
CA ASN A 132 -19.70 -9.76 -14.06
C ASN A 132 -18.97 -9.15 -12.88
N LEU A 133 -18.08 -9.94 -12.29
CA LEU A 133 -17.23 -9.53 -11.18
C LEU A 133 -15.91 -8.90 -11.65
N GLN A 134 -15.78 -8.47 -12.92
CA GLN A 134 -14.52 -7.90 -13.43
C GLN A 134 -14.05 -6.67 -12.66
N GLY A 135 -14.98 -5.88 -12.12
CA GLY A 135 -14.69 -4.71 -11.28
C GLY A 135 -14.41 -5.07 -9.82
N ILE A 136 -14.89 -6.23 -9.35
CA ILE A 136 -14.82 -6.66 -7.95
C ILE A 136 -13.75 -7.73 -7.84
N LYS A 137 -12.52 -7.31 -7.50
CA LYS A 137 -11.40 -8.24 -7.33
C LYS A 137 -11.47 -8.98 -6.00
N SER A 138 -10.88 -10.17 -5.94
CA SER A 138 -10.77 -10.92 -4.70
C SER A 138 -9.91 -10.19 -3.68
N ASP A 139 -10.16 -10.44 -2.40
CA ASP A 139 -9.40 -9.85 -1.30
C ASP A 139 -7.90 -10.11 -1.43
N ASP A 140 -7.50 -11.31 -1.87
CA ASP A 140 -6.09 -11.66 -2.04
C ASP A 140 -5.40 -10.82 -3.12
N VAL A 141 -6.08 -10.57 -4.25
CA VAL A 141 -5.57 -9.70 -5.31
C VAL A 141 -5.41 -8.27 -4.78
N VAL A 142 -6.41 -7.76 -4.06
CA VAL A 142 -6.38 -6.41 -3.50
C VAL A 142 -5.29 -6.28 -2.42
N ARG A 143 -5.17 -7.26 -1.51
CA ARG A 143 -4.12 -7.32 -0.49
C ARG A 143 -2.73 -7.35 -1.11
N LYS A 144 -2.53 -8.14 -2.17
CA LYS A 144 -1.25 -8.18 -2.89
C LYS A 144 -0.89 -6.83 -3.52
N ILE A 145 -1.85 -6.19 -4.20
CA ILE A 145 -1.64 -4.85 -4.77
C ILE A 145 -1.30 -3.84 -3.68
N ARG A 146 -2.03 -3.87 -2.55
CA ARG A 146 -1.76 -2.98 -1.41
C ARG A 146 -0.37 -3.23 -0.82
N SER A 147 0.03 -4.49 -0.62
CA SER A 147 1.36 -4.81 -0.12
C SER A 147 2.45 -4.21 -1.01
N GLU A 148 2.34 -4.38 -2.34
CA GLU A 148 3.27 -3.78 -3.30
C GLU A 148 3.23 -2.25 -3.36
N ALA A 149 2.13 -1.63 -2.93
CA ALA A 149 1.98 -0.18 -2.90
C ALA A 149 2.59 0.43 -1.63
N ILE A 150 2.47 -0.28 -0.51
CA ILE A 150 3.06 0.12 0.78
C ILE A 150 4.57 -0.10 0.74
N SER A 151 5.02 -1.24 0.23
CA SER A 151 6.44 -1.59 0.15
C SER A 151 7.17 -0.95 -1.03
N ALA A 152 6.60 0.11 -1.62
CA ALA A 152 7.18 0.74 -2.80
C ALA A 152 8.38 1.62 -2.43
N ASP A 153 8.37 2.13 -1.21
CA ASP A 153 9.38 3.06 -0.66
C ASP A 153 10.31 2.36 0.35
N ASP A 154 10.19 1.03 0.50
CA ASP A 154 11.08 0.24 1.36
C ASP A 154 12.48 0.18 0.72
N TYR A 155 13.53 0.26 1.55
CA TYR A 155 14.92 0.09 1.13
C TYR A 155 15.24 -1.38 0.82
N ASP A 156 14.64 -2.32 1.57
CA ASP A 156 14.76 -3.75 1.33
C ASP A 156 13.45 -4.51 1.60
N LYS A 157 13.32 -5.73 1.07
CA LYS A 157 12.16 -6.61 1.30
C LYS A 157 12.23 -7.36 2.63
N ASP A 158 13.43 -7.51 3.19
CA ASP A 158 13.65 -8.04 4.52
C ASP A 158 13.47 -6.93 5.55
N ASP A 159 12.46 -7.05 6.41
CA ASP A 159 12.09 -6.01 7.38
C ASP A 159 13.27 -5.62 8.31
N PHE A 160 14.18 -6.53 8.64
CA PHE A 160 15.33 -6.21 9.49
C PHE A 160 16.42 -5.48 8.71
N HIS A 161 16.72 -5.94 7.48
CA HIS A 161 17.69 -5.27 6.62
C HIS A 161 17.23 -3.86 6.25
N ASP A 162 15.94 -3.69 5.95
CA ASP A 162 15.31 -2.39 5.69
C ASP A 162 15.53 -1.41 6.84
N LEU A 163 15.26 -1.84 8.09
CA LEU A 163 15.51 -1.04 9.28
C LEU A 163 17.00 -0.68 9.46
N VAL A 164 17.92 -1.61 9.19
CA VAL A 164 19.37 -1.33 9.25
C VAL A 164 19.76 -0.28 8.20
N LEU A 165 19.21 -0.33 6.99
CA LEU A 165 19.42 0.68 5.96
C LEU A 165 18.84 2.03 6.38
N MET A 166 17.63 2.06 6.92
CA MET A 166 17.00 3.26 7.49
C MET A 166 17.86 3.88 8.60
N CYS A 167 18.47 3.07 9.47
CA CYS A 167 19.34 3.55 10.55
C CYS A 167 20.65 4.16 10.05
N ASN A 168 21.14 3.70 8.89
CA ASN A 168 22.39 4.16 8.28
C ASN A 168 22.17 5.32 7.30
N ASP A 169 20.92 5.58 6.91
CA ASP A 169 20.54 6.72 6.09
C ASP A 169 20.70 8.03 6.88
N LYS A 170 21.54 8.93 6.37
CA LYS A 170 21.82 10.23 6.99
C LYS A 170 20.63 11.19 6.93
N GLU A 171 19.71 10.98 5.99
CA GLU A 171 18.49 11.78 5.87
C GLU A 171 17.38 11.27 6.79
N ASN A 172 17.47 10.00 7.21
CA ASN A 172 16.55 9.42 8.18
C ASN A 172 16.82 9.94 9.59
N ASN A 173 15.90 10.78 10.06
CA ASN A 173 16.00 11.37 11.39
C ASN A 173 15.26 10.61 12.48
N PHE A 174 14.69 9.44 12.21
CA PHE A 174 13.80 8.75 13.14
C PHE A 174 14.34 7.41 13.65
N VAL A 175 14.88 6.54 12.79
CA VAL A 175 15.46 5.25 13.24
C VAL A 175 16.89 5.49 13.71
N LYS A 176 17.18 5.24 15.00
CA LYS A 176 18.46 5.63 15.63
C LYS A 176 19.31 4.46 16.08
N HIS A 177 18.69 3.31 16.33
CA HIS A 177 19.40 2.09 16.68
C HIS A 177 18.58 0.89 16.21
N VAL A 178 19.27 -0.08 15.61
CA VAL A 178 18.69 -1.36 15.20
C VAL A 178 19.55 -2.47 15.75
N GLY A 179 18.95 -3.31 16.59
CA GLY A 179 19.60 -4.50 17.12
C GLY A 179 18.59 -5.56 17.50
N VAL A 180 19.06 -6.76 17.79
CA VAL A 180 18.24 -7.80 18.41
C VAL A 180 18.47 -7.71 19.92
N PRO A 181 17.43 -7.53 20.75
CA PRO A 181 16.01 -7.68 20.43
C PRO A 181 15.24 -6.36 20.21
N SER A 182 15.89 -5.20 20.07
CA SER A 182 15.19 -3.90 20.03
C SER A 182 15.65 -2.91 18.96
N VAL A 183 14.67 -2.17 18.45
CA VAL A 183 14.83 -1.01 17.57
C VAL A 183 14.41 0.23 18.33
N HIS A 184 15.23 1.27 18.33
CA HIS A 184 14.92 2.54 19.00
C HIS A 184 14.67 3.63 17.95
N CYS A 185 13.55 4.32 18.11
CA CYS A 185 13.12 5.38 17.21
C CYS A 185 12.87 6.67 17.98
N TYR A 186 13.45 7.77 17.50
CA TYR A 186 13.16 9.12 17.98
C TYR A 186 13.67 10.16 16.99
N SER A 187 12.93 11.26 16.85
CA SER A 187 13.32 12.42 16.06
C SER A 187 14.23 13.38 16.83
N ASN A 188 14.86 14.31 16.12
CA ASN A 188 15.67 15.35 16.76
C ASN A 188 14.80 16.30 17.59
N GLU A 189 13.57 16.58 17.15
CA GLU A 189 12.59 17.40 17.85
C GLU A 189 12.16 16.73 19.16
N GLN A 190 11.91 15.42 19.14
CA GLN A 190 11.62 14.64 20.35
C GLN A 190 12.78 14.69 21.35
N LEU A 191 14.01 14.58 20.85
CA LEU A 191 15.21 14.71 21.68
C LEU A 191 15.37 16.11 22.27
N ASP A 192 15.02 17.16 21.51
CA ASP A 192 15.13 18.54 21.95
C ASP A 192 14.08 18.91 23.01
N ILE A 193 12.86 18.35 22.94
CA ILE A 193 11.88 18.42 24.02
C ILE A 193 12.52 17.92 25.33
N LEU A 194 13.12 16.73 25.28
CA LEU A 194 13.73 16.12 26.44
C LEU A 194 14.90 16.93 26.98
N LYS A 195 15.82 17.39 26.12
CA LYS A 195 16.94 18.26 26.52
C LYS A 195 16.45 19.55 27.19
N ASN A 196 15.39 20.16 26.65
CA ASN A 196 14.83 21.40 27.19
C ASN A 196 14.18 21.18 28.56
N LEU A 197 13.49 20.07 28.76
CA LEU A 197 12.94 19.71 30.07
C LEU A 197 14.05 19.48 31.09
N ILE A 198 15.09 18.72 30.73
CA ILE A 198 16.24 18.45 31.61
C ILE A 198 16.93 19.75 32.03
N LYS A 199 17.09 20.72 31.11
CA LYS A 199 17.70 22.02 31.43
C LYS A 199 16.83 22.88 32.36
N LYS A 200 15.50 22.80 32.23
CA LYS A 200 14.56 23.72 32.91
C LYS A 200 14.03 23.18 34.25
N GLN A 201 14.09 21.87 34.49
CA GLN A 201 13.46 21.24 35.65
C GLN A 201 14.41 20.28 36.37
N LYS A 202 14.23 20.18 37.70
CA LYS A 202 14.63 19.00 38.49
C LYS A 202 13.36 18.33 39.04
N PRO A 203 13.23 17.00 39.05
CA PRO A 203 13.64 15.97 38.07
C PRO A 203 12.59 15.76 36.95
N VAL A 204 13.03 15.36 35.75
CA VAL A 204 12.10 14.96 34.66
C VAL A 204 11.56 13.56 34.93
N THR A 205 10.24 13.44 35.05
CA THR A 205 9.57 12.13 35.18
C THR A 205 9.09 11.66 33.81
N GLY A 206 9.56 10.48 33.40
CA GLY A 206 9.11 9.80 32.19
C GLY A 206 8.27 8.57 32.52
N TYR A 207 7.20 8.37 31.77
CA TYR A 207 6.32 7.22 31.89
C TYR A 207 6.55 6.29 30.71
N LEU A 208 6.76 5.01 31.00
CA LEU A 208 6.91 4.00 29.96
C LEU A 208 5.60 3.25 29.77
N TYR A 209 5.05 3.33 28.57
CA TYR A 209 3.81 2.66 28.22
C TYR A 209 4.05 1.59 27.15
N ALA A 210 3.51 0.39 27.37
CA ALA A 210 3.50 -0.68 26.39
C ALA A 210 2.11 -0.74 25.75
N THR A 211 1.96 -0.38 24.47
CA THR A 211 0.62 -0.32 23.84
C THR A 211 0.13 -1.65 23.26
N GLY A 212 0.99 -2.66 23.13
CA GLY A 212 0.58 -4.04 22.82
C GLY A 212 -0.03 -4.30 21.42
N THR A 213 0.64 -5.22 20.71
CA THR A 213 0.18 -6.18 19.67
C THR A 213 0.70 -5.96 18.24
N VAL A 214 1.22 -7.06 17.70
CA VAL A 214 2.09 -7.24 16.53
C VAL A 214 1.43 -6.88 15.19
N VAL A 215 2.12 -6.09 14.37
CA VAL A 215 1.74 -5.87 12.94
C VAL A 215 2.42 -6.90 12.01
N ARG A 216 3.59 -7.44 12.38
CA ARG A 216 4.26 -8.58 11.70
C ARG A 216 5.31 -9.25 12.60
N LYS A 217 5.50 -10.57 12.48
CA LYS A 217 6.58 -11.29 13.19
C LYS A 217 7.91 -11.09 12.46
N ILE A 218 8.91 -10.58 13.17
CA ILE A 218 10.29 -10.45 12.66
C ILE A 218 11.04 -11.79 12.75
N ASP A 219 10.75 -12.59 13.78
CA ASP A 219 11.28 -13.95 13.96
C ASP A 219 10.12 -14.96 14.11
N LYS A 220 10.25 -16.13 13.46
CA LYS A 220 9.29 -17.24 13.56
C LYS A 220 9.13 -17.73 15.00
N ASN A 221 10.18 -17.63 15.81
CA ASN A 221 10.18 -18.08 17.20
C ASN A 221 9.73 -17.00 18.20
N SER A 222 9.69 -15.73 17.81
CA SER A 222 9.19 -14.66 18.68
C SER A 222 7.66 -14.65 18.73
N LYS A 223 7.10 -14.76 19.94
CA LYS A 223 5.65 -14.77 20.15
C LYS A 223 5.02 -13.37 20.05
N ARG A 224 5.75 -12.29 20.35
CA ARG A 224 5.21 -10.92 20.40
C ARG A 224 6.28 -9.86 20.10
N VAL A 225 6.01 -9.01 19.11
CA VAL A 225 6.62 -7.68 18.99
C VAL A 225 5.85 -6.72 19.91
N LEU A 226 6.59 -6.05 20.78
CA LEU A 226 6.11 -5.15 21.82
C LEU A 226 6.53 -3.74 21.44
N TYR A 227 5.55 -2.86 21.32
CA TYR A 227 5.77 -1.44 21.14
C TYR A 227 5.74 -0.76 22.50
N TYR A 228 6.82 -0.04 22.79
CA TYR A 228 6.96 0.79 23.96
C TYR A 228 7.16 2.24 23.56
N VAL A 229 6.57 3.13 24.34
CA VAL A 229 6.76 4.57 24.19
C VAL A 229 7.10 5.16 25.55
N LEU A 230 8.18 5.94 25.59
CA LEU A 230 8.52 6.80 26.70
C LEU A 230 7.86 8.16 26.46
N VAL A 231 7.00 8.55 27.38
CA VAL A 231 6.33 9.85 27.35
C VAL A 231 6.76 10.71 28.53
N VAL A 232 6.79 12.02 28.33
CA VAL A 232 7.06 13.02 29.36
C VAL A 232 5.96 14.06 29.36
N ASN A 233 5.67 14.65 30.52
CA ASN A 233 4.76 15.78 30.61
C ASN A 233 5.52 17.08 30.44
N VAL A 234 5.18 17.83 29.39
CA VAL A 234 5.73 19.15 29.11
C VAL A 234 4.79 20.19 29.72
N PRO A 235 5.25 21.03 30.67
CA PRO A 235 4.45 22.12 31.19
C PRO A 235 4.18 23.16 30.12
N LEU A 236 2.95 23.67 30.11
CA LEU A 236 2.48 24.76 29.28
C LEU A 236 2.07 25.94 30.18
N PRO A 237 1.89 27.15 29.62
CA PRO A 237 1.36 28.27 30.38
C PRO A 237 0.02 27.93 31.08
N ARG A 238 -0.27 28.61 32.19
CA ARG A 238 -1.52 28.46 32.97
C ARG A 238 -1.70 27.08 33.62
N ASP A 239 -0.62 26.52 34.18
CA ASP A 239 -0.61 25.25 34.92
C ASP A 239 -1.16 24.05 34.15
N SER A 240 -1.13 24.11 32.82
CA SER A 240 -1.50 23.00 31.95
C SER A 240 -0.27 22.18 31.56
N SER A 241 -0.47 20.96 31.07
CA SER A 241 0.62 20.14 30.54
C SER A 241 0.15 19.30 29.36
N VAL A 242 1.10 18.92 28.51
CA VAL A 242 0.87 18.01 27.40
C VAL A 242 1.80 16.80 27.53
N THR A 243 1.26 15.61 27.34
CA THR A 243 2.04 14.38 27.30
C THR A 243 2.64 14.21 25.91
N CYS A 244 3.97 14.18 25.83
CA CYS A 244 4.71 14.07 24.58
C CYS A 244 5.51 12.75 24.54
N PRO A 245 5.40 11.96 23.45
CA PRO A 245 6.31 10.85 23.21
C PRO A 245 7.69 11.38 22.86
N VAL A 246 8.72 10.92 23.57
CA VAL A 246 10.11 11.36 23.36
C VAL A 246 11.01 10.26 22.80
N VAL A 247 10.69 8.99 23.07
CA VAL A 247 11.45 7.85 22.54
C VAL A 247 10.50 6.67 22.38
N GLU A 248 10.63 5.96 21.27
CA GLU A 248 9.89 4.75 20.95
C GLU A 248 10.85 3.56 20.87
N MET A 249 10.40 2.40 21.33
CA MET A 249 11.15 1.15 21.23
C MET A 249 10.23 0.04 20.74
N ILE A 250 10.68 -0.65 19.70
CA ILE A 250 10.05 -1.87 19.21
C ILE A 250 10.93 -3.03 19.67
N SER A 251 10.38 -4.01 20.39
CA SER A 251 11.18 -5.15 20.85
C SER A 251 10.49 -6.51 20.71
N SER A 252 11.27 -7.55 20.44
CA SER A 252 10.82 -8.94 20.46
C SER A 252 10.96 -9.62 21.83
N ALA A 253 11.47 -8.91 22.85
CA ALA A 253 11.67 -9.40 24.21
C ALA A 253 11.18 -8.36 25.24
N HIS A 254 10.46 -8.81 26.27
CA HIS A 254 9.85 -7.91 27.25
C HIS A 254 10.86 -7.39 28.28
N ASP A 255 11.55 -8.27 29.00
CA ASP A 255 12.23 -7.86 30.25
C ASP A 255 13.65 -7.31 30.05
N ILE A 256 14.41 -7.92 29.13
CA ILE A 256 15.81 -7.55 28.88
C ILE A 256 15.87 -6.18 28.18
N ALA A 257 15.01 -5.95 27.19
CA ALA A 257 15.00 -4.73 26.40
C ALA A 257 14.61 -3.50 27.23
N ILE A 258 13.57 -3.60 28.08
CA ILE A 258 13.16 -2.52 28.97
C ILE A 258 14.29 -2.16 29.95
N SER A 259 14.95 -3.15 30.53
CA SER A 259 16.02 -2.93 31.51
C SER A 259 17.22 -2.21 30.89
N GLN A 260 17.67 -2.69 29.73
CA GLN A 260 18.76 -2.06 28.97
C GLN A 260 18.39 -0.63 28.56
N TRP A 261 17.18 -0.42 28.06
CA TRP A 261 16.72 0.89 27.62
C TRP A 261 16.58 1.88 28.77
N ARG A 262 16.05 1.47 29.93
CA ARG A 262 16.00 2.32 31.13
C ARG A 262 17.41 2.74 31.57
N ASN A 263 18.39 1.85 31.51
CA ASN A 263 19.77 2.18 31.85
C ASN A 263 20.38 3.17 30.85
N ALA A 264 20.23 2.92 29.55
CA ALA A 264 20.70 3.83 28.51
C ALA A 264 20.04 5.22 28.61
N PHE A 265 18.75 5.28 28.94
CA PHE A 265 18.05 6.54 29.16
C PHE A 265 18.57 7.28 30.40
N LYS A 266 18.81 6.57 31.51
CA LYS A 266 19.45 7.16 32.70
C LYS A 266 20.81 7.76 32.37
N GLU A 267 21.66 7.03 31.64
CA GLU A 267 22.96 7.52 31.19
C GLU A 267 22.83 8.75 30.28
N PHE A 268 21.87 8.74 29.35
CA PHE A 268 21.57 9.88 28.50
C PHE A 268 21.23 11.12 29.33
N VAL A 269 20.30 10.99 30.29
CA VAL A 269 19.91 12.09 31.17
C VAL A 269 21.12 12.57 31.96
N LEU A 270 21.91 11.66 32.56
CA LEU A 270 23.11 12.01 33.31
C LEU A 270 24.13 12.79 32.48
N LYS A 271 24.35 12.41 31.22
CA LYS A 271 25.29 13.09 30.31
C LYS A 271 24.82 14.52 29.96
N HIS A 272 23.51 14.74 29.88
CA HIS A 272 22.92 16.03 29.46
C HIS A 272 22.49 16.91 30.62
N ASN A 273 22.40 16.35 31.82
CA ASN A 273 22.14 17.05 33.07
C ASN A 273 23.50 17.43 33.69
N ARG A 274 24.17 18.44 33.12
CA ARG A 274 25.35 19.04 33.77
C ARG A 274 24.90 19.77 35.03
N LEU A 275 24.69 19.04 36.14
CA LEU A 275 24.73 19.43 37.56
C LEU A 275 23.75 18.58 38.42
N GLY A 276 24.32 17.75 39.31
CA GLY A 276 23.72 17.46 40.61
C GLY A 276 23.03 16.10 40.79
N GLN A 277 23.74 15.20 41.49
CA GLN A 277 23.32 14.12 42.39
C GLN A 277 21.89 13.55 42.25
N TYR A 278 21.82 12.25 41.96
CA TYR A 278 20.62 11.43 42.11
C TYR A 278 20.60 10.72 43.47
N SER A 279 19.50 10.84 44.19
CA SER A 279 19.04 9.84 45.14
C SER A 279 18.32 8.71 44.38
N GLN A 280 18.58 7.47 44.80
CA GLN A 280 18.05 6.24 44.24
C GLN A 280 16.52 6.17 44.36
N ILE A 281 15.86 5.60 43.35
CA ILE A 281 14.48 5.11 43.47
C ILE A 281 14.47 3.66 42.96
N SER A 282 14.10 2.78 43.88
CA SER A 282 13.76 1.35 43.76
C SER A 282 12.59 1.10 42.84
#